data_AF-A0Z021-F1
#
_entry.id   AF-A0Z021-F1
#
_cell.length_a   1.000
_cell.length_b   1.000
_cell.length_c   1.000
_cell.angle_alpha   90.00
_cell.angle_beta   90.00
_cell.angle_gamma   90.00
#
_symmetry.space_group_name_H-M   'P 1'
#
loop_
_entity.id
_entity.type
_entity.pdbx_description
1 polymer ?
#
loop_
_entity_poly.entity_id
_entity_poly.type
_entity_poly.pdbx_seq_one_letter_code
_entity_poly.pdbx_strand_id
1 'polypeptide(L)'
;MITNSIKFSGLDGKILKSSPHGNFQVVQFSKRVIICGTFSNKFGWSEIPEEQSGFESFITYIGCKSKTEYSQLKNITQTLDGHCEELRPAKRNPNFKLEFKVRELSSQSVRELIKALR
;
A
#
# COMPACT_ATOMS: atom_id res chain seq x y z
N MET A 1 -17.45 3.91 20.06
CA MET A 1 -16.03 3.66 19.72
C MET A 1 -15.86 3.96 18.26
N ILE A 2 -15.06 4.98 17.90
CA ILE A 2 -14.77 5.27 16.49
C ILE A 2 -13.80 4.19 16.02
N THR A 3 -14.27 3.28 15.17
CA THR A 3 -13.44 2.26 14.55
C THR A 3 -12.50 2.96 13.56
N ASN A 4 -11.22 3.11 13.94
CA ASN A 4 -10.15 3.64 13.07
C ASN A 4 -9.76 2.62 11.98
N SER A 5 -10.74 2.19 11.20
CA SER A 5 -10.59 1.17 10.16
C SER A 5 -11.28 1.59 8.87
N ILE A 6 -10.73 1.16 7.75
CA ILE A 6 -11.30 1.34 6.41
C ILE A 6 -11.38 -0.01 5.70
N LYS A 7 -12.39 -0.18 4.84
CA LYS A 7 -12.47 -1.32 3.93
C LYS A 7 -11.82 -0.96 2.60
N PHE A 8 -10.91 -1.80 2.13
CA PHE A 8 -10.26 -1.71 0.83
C PHE A 8 -10.41 -3.07 0.13
N SER A 9 -11.19 -3.14 -0.94
CA SER A 9 -11.45 -4.39 -1.68
C SER A 9 -11.87 -5.55 -0.78
N GLY A 10 -12.75 -5.26 0.20
CA GLY A 10 -13.20 -6.23 1.21
C GLY A 10 -12.21 -6.55 2.33
N LEU A 11 -11.02 -5.94 2.37
CA LEU A 11 -10.06 -6.07 3.45
C LEU A 11 -10.22 -4.97 4.50
N ASP A 12 -10.20 -5.35 5.77
CA ASP A 12 -10.17 -4.39 6.87
C ASP A 12 -8.73 -3.90 7.10
N GLY A 13 -8.51 -2.60 6.91
CA GLY A 13 -7.24 -1.92 7.15
C GLY A 13 -7.32 -1.01 8.36
N LYS A 14 -6.24 -0.95 9.14
CA LYS A 14 -6.10 -0.03 10.28
C LYS A 14 -5.56 1.32 9.81
N ILE A 15 -6.27 2.40 10.08
CA ILE A 15 -5.80 3.75 9.76
C ILE A 15 -4.63 4.10 10.71
N LEU A 16 -3.46 4.38 10.15
CA LEU A 16 -2.26 4.83 10.88
C LEU A 16 -2.16 6.34 10.94
N LYS A 17 -2.59 7.02 9.86
CA LYS A 17 -2.50 8.46 9.74
C LYS A 17 -3.55 8.97 8.75
N SER A 18 -4.18 10.07 9.10
CA SER A 18 -4.99 10.87 8.18
C SER A 18 -4.31 12.21 7.95
N SER A 19 -4.40 12.76 6.75
CA SER A 19 -3.94 14.13 6.51
C SER A 19 -4.86 15.12 7.24
N PRO A 20 -4.35 16.24 7.79
CA PRO A 20 -5.18 17.22 8.51
C PRO A 20 -6.35 17.76 7.70
N HIS A 21 -6.18 17.84 6.38
CA HIS A 21 -7.18 18.34 5.44
C HIS A 21 -7.93 17.23 4.70
N GLY A 22 -7.90 15.99 5.20
CA GLY A 22 -8.67 14.88 4.64
C GLY A 22 -8.26 14.37 3.24
N ASN A 23 -7.21 14.90 2.63
CA ASN A 23 -6.77 14.52 1.27
C ASN A 23 -6.28 13.08 1.14
N PHE A 24 -5.59 12.54 2.15
CA PHE A 24 -5.06 11.17 2.10
C PHE A 24 -5.10 10.46 3.45
N GLN A 25 -5.08 9.13 3.40
CA GLN A 25 -4.90 8.24 4.55
C GLN A 25 -3.77 7.26 4.32
N VAL A 26 -3.07 6.92 5.40
CA VAL A 26 -2.09 5.83 5.46
C VAL A 26 -2.72 4.71 6.25
N VAL A 27 -2.85 3.55 5.63
CA VAL A 27 -3.60 2.41 6.14
C VAL A 27 -2.71 1.18 6.17
N GLN A 28 -2.73 0.46 7.27
CA GLN A 28 -2.01 -0.78 7.46
C GLN A 28 -2.93 -1.98 7.27
N PHE A 29 -2.56 -2.91 6.39
CA PHE A 29 -3.30 -4.15 6.15
C PHE A 29 -2.60 -5.39 6.70
N SER A 30 -1.27 -5.35 6.79
CA SER A 30 -0.47 -6.37 7.47
C SER A 30 0.73 -5.73 8.15
N LYS A 31 1.57 -6.51 8.84
CA LYS A 31 2.84 -5.99 9.37
C LYS A 31 3.68 -5.36 8.24
N ARG A 32 3.61 -5.92 7.04
CA ARG A 32 4.46 -5.58 5.89
C ARG A 32 3.81 -4.60 4.90
N VAL A 33 2.51 -4.69 4.68
CA VAL A 33 1.81 -3.95 3.62
C VAL A 33 1.08 -2.75 4.19
N ILE A 34 1.41 -1.58 3.64
CA ILE A 34 0.78 -0.30 3.92
C ILE A 34 0.33 0.34 2.61
N ILE A 35 -0.84 0.96 2.62
CA ILE A 35 -1.35 1.75 1.50
C ILE A 35 -1.38 3.21 1.92
N CYS A 36 -0.92 4.10 1.04
CA CYS A 36 -1.29 5.51 1.11
C CYS A 36 -2.34 5.75 0.04
N GLY A 37 -3.58 5.94 0.45
CA GLY A 37 -4.70 6.25 -0.45
C GLY A 37 -5.05 7.72 -0.40
N THR A 38 -5.39 8.29 -1.56
CA THR A 38 -5.85 9.69 -1.70
C THR A 38 -7.31 9.71 -2.13
N PHE A 39 -8.05 10.73 -1.68
CA PHE A 39 -9.45 10.99 -2.08
C PHE A 39 -9.55 12.09 -3.14
N SER A 40 -8.40 12.59 -3.59
CA SER A 40 -8.30 13.56 -4.68
C SER A 40 -6.99 13.29 -5.41
N ASN A 41 -7.01 13.06 -6.72
CA ASN A 41 -5.76 12.85 -7.46
C ASN A 41 -5.05 14.15 -7.88
N LYS A 42 -5.09 15.18 -7.03
CA LYS A 42 -4.41 16.46 -7.29
C LYS A 42 -2.89 16.35 -7.47
N PHE A 43 -2.32 15.20 -7.11
CA PHE A 43 -0.89 14.91 -7.23
C PHE A 43 -0.54 14.00 -8.42
N GLY A 44 -1.52 13.67 -9.28
CA GLY A 44 -1.29 12.90 -10.51
C GLY A 44 -0.68 11.53 -10.29
N TRP A 45 -1.10 10.80 -9.25
CA TRP A 45 -0.70 9.42 -9.06
C TRP A 45 -1.36 8.56 -10.14
N SER A 46 -0.64 7.59 -10.72
CA SER A 46 -1.22 6.64 -11.68
C SER A 46 -2.47 6.03 -11.07
N GLU A 47 -3.62 6.40 -11.62
CA GLU A 47 -4.92 5.98 -11.13
C GLU A 47 -5.21 4.59 -11.72
N ILE A 48 -5.51 3.65 -10.85
CA ILE A 48 -6.39 2.54 -11.22
C ILE A 48 -7.67 2.81 -10.42
N PRO A 49 -8.61 3.60 -10.98
CA PRO A 49 -9.85 3.87 -10.30
C PRO A 49 -10.62 2.57 -10.21
N GLU A 50 -10.58 1.95 -9.03
CA GLU A 50 -11.47 0.86 -8.68
C GLU A 50 -12.39 1.35 -7.57
N GLU A 51 -13.70 1.42 -7.87
CA GLU A 51 -14.77 1.78 -6.92
C GLU A 51 -14.66 1.00 -5.60
N GLN A 52 -14.06 -0.19 -5.65
CA GLN A 52 -13.94 -1.09 -4.50
C GLN A 52 -12.76 -0.76 -3.57
N SER A 53 -11.85 0.13 -3.95
CA SER A 53 -10.67 0.46 -3.14
C SER A 53 -11.00 1.44 -1.98
N GLY A 54 -12.06 2.23 -2.11
CA GLY A 54 -12.37 3.33 -1.18
C GLY A 54 -11.44 4.54 -1.31
N PHE A 55 -10.58 4.58 -2.34
CA PHE A 55 -9.70 5.70 -2.67
C PHE A 55 -9.81 6.05 -4.16
N GLU A 56 -9.56 7.32 -4.50
CA GLU A 56 -9.42 7.78 -5.89
C GLU A 56 -8.17 7.15 -6.54
N SER A 57 -7.07 7.14 -5.77
CA SER A 57 -5.80 6.55 -6.17
C SER A 57 -5.01 6.14 -4.94
N PHE A 58 -4.08 5.21 -5.08
CA PHE A 58 -3.26 4.74 -3.98
C PHE A 58 -1.86 4.29 -4.40
N ILE A 59 -0.96 4.27 -3.42
CA ILE A 59 0.38 3.70 -3.56
C ILE A 59 0.57 2.65 -2.46
N THR A 60 1.06 1.49 -2.86
CA THR A 60 1.39 0.41 -1.94
C THR A 60 2.84 0.51 -1.48
N TYR A 61 3.08 0.32 -0.19
CA TYR A 61 4.39 0.30 0.44
C TYR A 61 4.60 -1.06 1.09
N ILE A 62 5.72 -1.70 0.76
CA ILE A 62 6.05 -3.03 1.26
C ILE A 62 7.31 -2.91 2.10
N GLY A 63 7.21 -3.29 3.38
CA GLY A 63 8.36 -3.36 4.28
C GLY A 63 9.34 -4.46 3.86
N CYS A 64 10.62 -4.22 4.04
CA CYS A 64 11.73 -5.12 3.74
C CYS A 64 12.72 -5.18 4.91
N LYS A 65 13.27 -6.36 5.17
CA LYS A 65 14.32 -6.60 6.17
C LYS A 65 15.72 -6.42 5.60
N SER A 66 15.91 -6.73 4.31
CA SER A 66 17.21 -6.70 3.63
C SER A 66 17.07 -6.51 2.12
N LYS A 67 18.19 -6.23 1.44
CA LYS A 67 18.26 -6.19 -0.03
C LYS A 67 17.96 -7.56 -0.67
N THR A 68 18.34 -8.66 -0.01
CA THR A 68 18.04 -10.02 -0.49
C THR A 68 16.54 -10.30 -0.47
N GLU A 69 15.85 -9.92 0.61
CA GLU A 69 14.39 -10.09 0.71
C GLU A 69 13.66 -9.21 -0.32
N TYR A 70 14.19 -8.01 -0.62
CA TYR A 70 13.65 -7.14 -1.66
C TYR A 70 13.57 -7.82 -3.03
N SER A 71 14.61 -8.54 -3.47
CA SER A 71 14.57 -9.24 -4.76
C SER A 71 13.46 -10.29 -4.83
N GLN A 72 13.22 -11.03 -3.74
CA GLN A 72 12.15 -12.01 -3.67
C GLN A 72 10.77 -11.35 -3.70
N LEU A 73 10.58 -10.29 -2.91
CA LEU A 73 9.33 -9.56 -2.84
C LEU A 73 9.01 -8.85 -4.16
N LYS A 74 10.04 -8.30 -4.83
CA LYS A 74 9.92 -7.66 -6.14
C LYS A 74 9.36 -8.64 -7.17
N ASN A 75 9.87 -9.88 -7.21
CA ASN A 75 9.37 -10.89 -8.14
C ASN A 75 7.88 -11.18 -7.89
N ILE A 76 7.47 -11.36 -6.63
CA ILE A 76 6.05 -11.59 -6.27
C ILE A 76 5.18 -10.40 -6.71
N THR A 77 5.61 -9.18 -6.46
CA THR A 77 4.83 -7.98 -6.85
C THR A 77 4.74 -7.81 -8.36
N GLN A 78 5.80 -8.15 -9.10
CA GLN A 78 5.79 -8.05 -10.56
C GLN A 78 4.89 -9.12 -11.20
N THR A 79 4.73 -10.30 -10.59
CA THR A 79 3.73 -11.29 -11.05
C THR A 79 2.29 -10.85 -10.85
N LEU A 80 2.06 -9.76 -10.13
CA LEU A 80 0.75 -9.14 -9.90
C LEU A 80 0.61 -7.80 -10.63
N ASP A 81 1.44 -7.60 -11.67
CA ASP A 81 1.52 -6.39 -12.51
C ASP A 81 1.96 -5.11 -11.76
N GLY A 82 2.55 -5.27 -10.57
CA GLY A 82 3.03 -4.16 -9.77
C GLY A 82 4.37 -3.60 -10.26
N HIS A 83 4.45 -2.29 -10.43
CA HIS A 83 5.69 -1.61 -10.78
C HIS A 83 6.45 -1.17 -9.52
N CYS A 84 7.61 -1.81 -9.28
CA CYS A 84 8.43 -1.59 -8.09
C CYS A 84 9.44 -0.46 -8.28
N GLU A 85 9.38 0.55 -7.41
CA GLU A 85 10.44 1.54 -7.25
C GLU A 85 11.61 0.97 -6.41
N GLU A 86 12.71 1.72 -6.36
CA GLU A 86 13.91 1.35 -5.60
C GLU A 86 13.65 1.21 -4.08
N LEU A 87 14.44 0.32 -3.47
CA LEU A 87 14.46 0.11 -2.03
C LEU A 87 15.01 1.34 -1.31
N ARG A 88 14.32 1.78 -0.26
CA ARG A 88 14.67 2.98 0.51
C ARG A 88 14.49 2.77 2.01
N PRO A 89 15.01 3.66 2.87
CA PRO A 89 14.66 3.66 4.29
C PRO A 89 13.15 3.78 4.50
N ALA A 90 12.62 3.00 5.44
CA ALA A 90 11.19 2.98 5.72
C ALA A 90 10.70 4.32 6.27
N LYS A 91 9.63 4.86 5.67
CA LYS A 91 8.96 6.11 6.09
C LYS A 91 7.51 5.86 6.47
N ARG A 92 6.87 4.87 5.85
CA ARG A 92 5.45 4.53 6.05
C ARG A 92 5.30 3.31 6.93
N ASN A 93 6.19 2.33 6.82
CA ASN A 93 6.12 1.11 7.62
C ASN A 93 7.08 1.11 8.82
N PRO A 94 6.60 1.43 10.04
CA PRO A 94 7.46 1.49 11.22
C PRO A 94 7.99 0.13 11.67
N ASN A 95 7.45 -0.99 11.14
CA ASN A 95 7.86 -2.34 11.54
C ASN A 95 9.14 -2.83 10.83
N PHE A 96 9.62 -2.08 9.84
CA PHE A 96 10.75 -2.46 8.99
C PHE A 96 11.74 -1.31 8.86
N LYS A 97 13.01 -1.62 8.61
CA LYS A 97 14.06 -0.60 8.38
C LYS A 97 14.03 -0.09 6.94
N LEU A 98 13.58 -0.92 6.00
CA LEU A 98 13.52 -0.61 4.59
C LEU A 98 12.08 -0.77 4.09
N GLU A 99 11.74 -0.04 3.05
CA GLU A 99 10.50 -0.22 2.30
C GLU A 99 10.75 0.08 0.82
N PHE A 100 9.87 -0.38 -0.06
CA PHE A 100 9.81 0.05 -1.45
C PHE A 100 8.37 0.38 -1.83
N LYS A 101 8.21 1.22 -2.85
CA LYS A 101 6.90 1.59 -3.38
C LYS A 101 6.53 0.64 -4.51
N VAL A 102 5.25 0.30 -4.58
CA VAL A 102 4.66 -0.42 -5.70
C VAL A 102 3.49 0.40 -6.22
N ARG A 103 3.55 0.71 -7.51
CA ARG A 103 2.51 1.41 -8.26
C ARG A 103 1.75 0.43 -9.13
N GLU A 104 0.61 0.87 -9.64
CA GLU A 104 -0.15 0.18 -10.70
C GLU A 104 -0.68 -1.21 -10.29
N LEU A 105 -0.66 -1.53 -9.00
CA LEU A 105 -1.44 -2.66 -8.50
C LEU A 105 -2.92 -2.30 -8.51
N SER A 106 -3.76 -3.15 -9.09
CA SER A 106 -5.21 -3.12 -8.89
C SER A 106 -5.57 -3.41 -7.42
N SER A 107 -6.79 -3.07 -6.98
CA SER A 107 -7.19 -3.37 -5.60
C SER A 107 -7.24 -4.88 -5.34
N GLN A 108 -7.60 -5.66 -6.38
CA GLN A 108 -7.57 -7.11 -6.35
C GLN A 108 -6.13 -7.67 -6.28
N SER A 109 -5.19 -7.13 -7.05
CA SER A 109 -3.77 -7.51 -6.96
C SER A 109 -3.18 -7.20 -5.59
N VAL A 110 -3.54 -6.06 -4.99
CA VAL A 110 -3.17 -5.75 -3.59
C VAL A 110 -3.73 -6.79 -2.61
N ARG A 111 -4.97 -7.24 -2.82
CA ARG A 111 -5.57 -8.27 -1.97
C ARG A 111 -4.82 -9.60 -2.06
N GLU A 112 -4.46 -10.03 -3.27
CA GLU A 112 -3.66 -11.24 -3.46
C GLU A 112 -2.25 -11.09 -2.90
N LEU A 113 -1.62 -9.92 -3.07
CA LEU A 113 -0.33 -9.60 -2.48
C LEU A 113 -0.36 -9.71 -0.94
N ILE A 114 -1.39 -9.17 -0.29
CA ILE A 114 -1.53 -9.24 1.17
C ILE A 114 -1.67 -10.68 1.64
N LYS A 115 -2.37 -11.54 0.90
CA LYS A 115 -2.47 -12.98 1.20
C LYS A 115 -1.13 -13.68 1.01
N ALA A 116 -0.41 -13.40 -0.08
CA ALA A 116 0.87 -14.03 -0.39
C ALA A 116 1.99 -13.64 0.60
N LEU A 117 1.88 -12.46 1.22
CA LEU A 117 2.89 -11.91 2.14
C LEU A 117 2.50 -12.00 3.63
N ARG A 118 1.38 -12.66 3.95
CA ARG A 118 0.88 -12.86 5.31
C ARG A 118 1.63 -13.99 6.01
#